data_AF-A0A443SUA6-F1
#
_entry.id   AF-A0A443SUA6-F1
#
_cell.length_a   1.000
_cell.length_b   1.000
_cell.length_c   1.000
_cell.angle_alpha   90.00
_cell.angle_beta   90.00
_cell.angle_gamma   90.00
#
_symmetry.space_group_name_H-M   'P 1'
#
loop_
_entity.id
_entity.type
_entity.pdbx_description
1 polymer ?
#
loop_
_entity_poly.entity_id
_entity_poly.type
_entity_poly.pdbx_seq_one_letter_code
_entity_poly.pdbx_strand_id
1 'polypeptide(L)'
;MASDTISPEKRQFYAIASPKHCNVDDKEELVFTEKREVLDALKKFKGIPARFKVFDKFDDAVEYCRKGLDEDNDAKDKKVATDAERASSGGFRAPDPPQLSRLRKMIESSNFEEVKQIILSNPRFLVSCGDTPVILMEGPLDTIKDPSFMRMLYPVDDEITTNNRINQLLDKYLNTPDKAANDTPLHFASKFGSTECVKILLSQNCDVNVVNKMGKKPREVICERKGDNESRYCIQNLFQARYYVPLFRNANGVCIGTPCTEVPHDDTVKAFAGPMSSVVAEEFYNNLRSPATRANREELSIRLSDCHKGVERIARSICKVANISWAEYWPFLGCNVDLTSSEGLIKLEKHLQSVHTMLSMKSNQQLADHFDSFCEKLENLKLSETLNLSDMSESSESPEIFFTAPTSPEIDTEYFVDGFVLLIP
;
A
#
# COMPACT_ATOMS: atom_id res chain seq x y z
N MET A 1 6.72 39.52 -59.10
CA MET A 1 6.89 38.18 -59.68
C MET A 1 7.40 37.28 -58.57
N ALA A 2 6.48 36.65 -57.83
CA ALA A 2 6.82 35.63 -56.84
C ALA A 2 6.66 34.28 -57.54
N SER A 3 7.76 33.54 -57.62
CA SER A 3 7.83 32.21 -58.22
C SER A 3 7.33 31.17 -57.22
N ASP A 4 6.10 30.69 -57.42
CA ASP A 4 5.54 29.54 -56.71
C ASP A 4 6.28 28.27 -57.14
N THR A 5 7.16 27.77 -56.28
CA THR A 5 7.74 26.43 -56.38
C THR A 5 6.68 25.41 -55.96
N ILE A 6 5.94 24.90 -56.94
CA ILE A 6 5.05 23.75 -56.79
C ILE A 6 5.92 22.51 -56.52
N SER A 7 5.87 22.02 -55.28
CA SER A 7 6.46 20.74 -54.87
C SER A 7 5.80 19.61 -55.67
N PRO A 8 6.53 18.61 -56.19
CA PRO A 8 5.92 17.55 -56.99
C PRO A 8 5.00 16.74 -56.08
N GLU A 9 3.70 16.74 -56.38
CA GLU A 9 2.73 15.90 -55.69
C GLU A 9 3.21 14.44 -55.73
N LYS A 10 3.53 13.87 -54.56
CA LYS A 10 3.85 12.45 -54.44
C LYS A 10 2.63 11.66 -54.90
N ARG A 11 2.67 11.11 -56.11
CA ARG A 11 1.65 10.18 -56.60
C ARG A 11 1.72 8.90 -55.77
N GLN A 12 0.74 8.69 -54.91
CA GLN A 12 0.59 7.48 -54.12
C GLN A 12 -0.31 6.50 -54.88
N PHE A 13 0.11 5.24 -54.92
CA PHE A 13 -0.62 4.14 -55.55
C PHE A 13 -1.17 3.21 -54.47
N TYR A 14 -2.39 2.73 -54.67
CA TYR A 14 -3.10 1.87 -53.73
C TYR A 14 -3.38 0.53 -54.39
N ALA A 15 -2.77 -0.54 -53.90
CA ALA A 15 -2.93 -1.88 -54.45
C ALA A 15 -3.77 -2.76 -53.54
N ILE A 16 -4.73 -3.52 -54.10
CA ILE A 16 -5.55 -4.51 -53.40
C ILE A 16 -4.99 -5.92 -53.65
N ALA A 17 -4.71 -6.65 -52.57
CA ALA A 17 -4.37 -8.07 -52.61
C ALA A 17 -5.53 -8.91 -52.11
N SER A 18 -5.90 -9.95 -52.87
CA SER A 18 -6.88 -10.98 -52.51
C SER A 18 -6.20 -12.35 -52.31
N PRO A 19 -6.85 -13.32 -51.64
CA PRO A 19 -6.32 -14.68 -51.47
C PRO A 19 -6.15 -15.40 -52.82
N LYS A 20 -5.17 -16.30 -52.89
CA LYS A 20 -4.77 -17.01 -54.13
C LYS A 20 -5.89 -17.79 -54.84
N HIS A 21 -6.95 -18.13 -54.13
CA HIS A 21 -8.10 -18.90 -54.67
C HIS A 21 -9.19 -18.03 -55.30
N CYS A 22 -8.99 -16.71 -55.40
CA CYS A 22 -9.93 -15.83 -56.07
C CYS A 22 -9.55 -15.69 -57.56
N ASN A 23 -10.35 -16.26 -58.46
CA ASN A 23 -10.23 -16.01 -59.90
C ASN A 23 -10.66 -14.57 -60.20
N VAL A 24 -9.69 -13.66 -60.22
CA VAL A 24 -9.83 -12.34 -60.84
C VAL A 24 -8.78 -12.32 -61.93
N ASP A 25 -9.24 -12.44 -63.18
CA ASP A 25 -8.39 -12.70 -64.34
C ASP A 25 -7.47 -11.53 -64.71
N ASP A 26 -7.65 -10.34 -64.11
CA ASP A 26 -6.79 -9.18 -64.35
C ASP A 26 -6.25 -8.57 -63.04
N LYS A 27 -5.07 -9.05 -62.60
CA LYS A 27 -4.38 -8.57 -61.37
C LYS A 27 -3.78 -7.16 -61.49
N GLU A 28 -3.78 -6.57 -62.69
CA GLU A 28 -3.32 -5.19 -62.94
C GLU A 28 -4.42 -4.15 -62.70
N GLU A 29 -5.70 -4.53 -62.72
CA GLU A 29 -6.86 -3.65 -62.45
C GLU A 29 -7.09 -3.34 -60.96
N LEU A 30 -6.27 -3.90 -60.06
CA LEU A 30 -6.41 -3.74 -58.60
C LEU A 30 -5.48 -2.66 -58.01
N VAL A 31 -4.86 -1.84 -58.85
CA VAL A 31 -4.04 -0.69 -58.46
C VAL A 31 -4.77 0.62 -58.80
N PHE A 32 -5.00 1.45 -57.78
CA PHE A 32 -5.75 2.70 -57.88
C PHE A 32 -4.88 3.89 -57.51
N THR A 33 -5.18 5.06 -58.05
CA THR A 33 -4.52 6.33 -57.67
C THR A 33 -5.32 7.10 -56.63
N GLU A 34 -6.61 6.80 -56.47
CA GLU A 34 -7.48 7.45 -55.49
C GLU A 34 -7.96 6.48 -54.40
N LYS A 35 -7.88 6.93 -53.14
CA LYS A 35 -8.31 6.15 -51.98
C LYS A 35 -9.82 5.80 -51.99
N ARG A 36 -10.66 6.60 -52.65
CA ARG A 36 -12.12 6.35 -52.71
C ARG A 36 -12.44 5.12 -53.56
N GLU A 37 -11.79 5.00 -54.71
CA GLU A 37 -11.96 3.89 -55.64
C GLU A 37 -11.56 2.54 -55.01
N VAL A 38 -10.50 2.56 -54.20
CA VAL A 38 -10.03 1.39 -53.43
C VAL A 38 -11.09 0.89 -52.46
N LEU A 39 -11.75 1.81 -51.73
CA LEU A 39 -12.77 1.45 -50.75
C LEU A 39 -14.04 0.91 -51.43
N ASP A 40 -14.39 1.40 -52.61
CA ASP A 40 -15.51 0.89 -53.39
C ASP A 40 -15.19 -0.46 -54.04
N ALA A 41 -13.95 -0.67 -54.50
CA ALA A 41 -13.48 -1.97 -54.96
C ALA A 41 -13.46 -3.01 -53.82
N LEU A 42 -13.08 -2.62 -52.60
CA LEU A 42 -13.09 -3.49 -51.42
C LEU A 42 -14.49 -3.98 -51.03
N LYS A 43 -15.54 -3.18 -51.29
CA LYS A 43 -16.93 -3.61 -51.06
C LYS A 43 -17.35 -4.78 -51.96
N LYS A 44 -16.73 -4.94 -53.13
CA LYS A 44 -17.00 -6.07 -54.04
C LYS A 44 -16.45 -7.39 -53.52
N PHE A 45 -15.42 -7.36 -52.66
CA PHE A 45 -14.80 -8.53 -52.02
C PHE A 45 -15.44 -8.91 -50.67
N LYS A 46 -16.74 -8.64 -50.49
CA LYS A 46 -17.44 -8.86 -49.22
C LYS A 46 -17.47 -10.36 -48.88
N GLY A 47 -16.78 -10.75 -47.81
CA GLY A 47 -16.65 -12.14 -47.36
C GLY A 47 -15.32 -12.81 -47.69
N ILE A 48 -14.43 -12.12 -48.42
CA ILE A 48 -13.07 -12.58 -48.75
C ILE A 48 -12.09 -11.65 -48.03
N PRO A 49 -11.03 -12.16 -47.37
CA PRO A 49 -10.04 -11.32 -46.70
C PRO A 49 -9.17 -10.61 -47.74
N ALA A 50 -9.67 -9.54 -48.36
CA ALA A 50 -8.93 -8.65 -49.24
C ALA A 50 -8.36 -7.46 -48.45
N ARG A 51 -7.12 -7.05 -48.73
CA ARG A 51 -6.46 -5.90 -48.06
C ARG A 51 -5.82 -4.98 -49.08
N PHE A 52 -5.84 -3.67 -48.81
CA PHE A 52 -5.13 -2.70 -49.62
C PHE A 52 -3.90 -2.14 -48.90
N LYS A 53 -2.86 -1.78 -49.66
CA LYS A 53 -1.63 -1.14 -49.15
C LYS A 53 -1.22 0.01 -50.07
N VAL A 54 -0.60 1.04 -49.49
CA VAL A 54 -0.15 2.25 -50.20
C VAL A 54 1.32 2.13 -50.58
N PHE A 55 1.66 2.53 -51.80
CA PHE A 55 2.99 2.46 -52.39
C PHE A 55 3.35 3.79 -53.08
N ASP A 56 4.63 4.14 -53.08
CA ASP A 56 5.14 5.32 -53.77
C ASP A 56 5.49 5.04 -55.25
N LYS A 57 5.60 3.76 -55.63
CA LYS A 57 5.89 3.31 -57.00
C LYS A 57 4.79 2.38 -57.49
N PHE A 58 4.46 2.51 -58.78
CA PHE A 58 3.44 1.70 -59.43
C PHE A 58 3.87 0.23 -59.52
N ASP A 59 5.13 -0.04 -59.88
CA ASP A 59 5.63 -1.41 -60.06
C ASP A 59 5.54 -2.24 -58.77
N ASP A 60 5.88 -1.63 -57.62
CA ASP A 60 5.79 -2.26 -56.29
C ASP A 60 4.33 -2.59 -55.93
N ALA A 61 3.40 -1.73 -56.35
CA ALA A 61 1.96 -1.90 -56.12
C ALA A 61 1.42 -3.09 -56.95
N VAL A 62 1.85 -3.22 -58.21
CA VAL A 62 1.49 -4.34 -59.09
C VAL A 62 2.08 -5.66 -58.57
N GLU A 63 3.32 -5.65 -58.09
CA GLU A 63 3.95 -6.82 -57.48
C GLU A 63 3.16 -7.31 -56.26
N TYR A 64 2.67 -6.39 -55.42
CA TYR A 64 1.83 -6.71 -54.27
C TYR A 64 0.50 -7.36 -54.67
N CYS A 65 -0.15 -6.91 -55.75
CA CYS A 65 -1.34 -7.56 -56.31
C CYS A 65 -1.03 -8.97 -56.86
N ARG A 66 0.11 -9.14 -57.53
CA ARG A 66 0.50 -10.44 -58.12
C ARG A 66 0.84 -11.49 -57.07
N LYS A 67 1.51 -11.08 -55.98
CA LYS A 67 1.95 -11.95 -54.89
C LYS A 67 0.77 -12.60 -54.14
N GLY A 68 -0.37 -11.90 -54.07
CA GLY A 68 -1.56 -12.37 -53.35
C GLY A 68 -1.33 -12.45 -51.84
N LEU A 69 -2.39 -12.74 -51.09
CA LEU A 69 -2.28 -13.00 -49.65
C LEU A 69 -1.92 -14.48 -49.43
N ASP A 70 -0.68 -14.75 -49.02
CA ASP A 70 -0.28 -16.03 -48.43
C ASP A 70 -0.86 -16.11 -47.01
N GLU A 71 -1.70 -17.11 -46.74
CA GLU A 71 -2.22 -17.34 -45.38
C GLU A 71 -1.10 -17.61 -44.34
N ASP A 72 0.12 -17.95 -44.80
CA ASP A 72 1.24 -18.34 -43.93
C ASP A 72 2.29 -17.24 -43.64
N ASN A 73 2.34 -16.14 -44.41
CA ASN A 73 3.41 -15.14 -44.26
C ASN A 73 3.06 -13.93 -43.35
N ASP A 74 1.79 -13.78 -42.97
CA ASP A 74 1.32 -12.69 -42.09
C ASP A 74 1.69 -12.92 -40.60
N ALA A 75 2.33 -14.05 -40.29
CA ALA A 75 2.82 -14.36 -38.94
C ALA A 75 4.23 -13.83 -38.64
N LYS A 76 5.04 -13.40 -39.62
CA LYS A 76 6.45 -13.01 -39.37
C LYS A 76 6.65 -11.50 -39.20
N ASP A 77 5.98 -10.65 -39.97
CA ASP A 77 6.23 -9.19 -39.91
C ASP A 77 5.51 -8.46 -38.76
N LYS A 78 4.58 -9.13 -38.06
CA LYS A 78 4.02 -8.66 -36.76
C LYS A 78 4.71 -9.27 -35.52
N LYS A 79 5.60 -10.25 -35.70
CA LYS A 79 6.20 -11.01 -34.60
C LYS A 79 7.53 -10.44 -34.11
N VAL A 80 8.33 -9.81 -34.96
CA VAL A 80 9.69 -9.41 -34.57
C VAL A 80 9.73 -8.31 -33.49
N ALA A 81 8.72 -7.44 -33.42
CA ALA A 81 8.61 -6.44 -32.34
C ALA A 81 7.86 -6.94 -31.09
N THR A 82 7.14 -8.06 -31.15
CA THR A 82 6.29 -8.55 -30.04
C THR A 82 6.81 -9.81 -29.36
N ASP A 83 7.71 -10.56 -30.00
CA ASP A 83 8.21 -11.82 -29.46
C ASP A 83 9.28 -11.64 -28.37
N ALA A 84 10.05 -10.54 -28.40
CA ALA A 84 11.03 -10.23 -27.35
C ALA A 84 10.35 -9.85 -26.02
N GLU A 85 9.23 -9.11 -26.06
CA GLU A 85 8.45 -8.77 -24.86
C GLU A 85 7.54 -9.93 -24.42
N ARG A 86 6.99 -10.71 -25.35
CA ARG A 86 6.16 -11.89 -25.04
C ARG A 86 6.93 -13.04 -24.40
N ALA A 87 8.21 -13.22 -24.73
CA ALA A 87 9.02 -14.27 -24.13
C ALA A 87 9.29 -14.04 -22.64
N SER A 88 9.17 -12.80 -22.16
CA SER A 88 9.35 -12.43 -20.76
C SER A 88 8.04 -12.39 -19.97
N SER A 89 6.90 -12.15 -20.64
CA SER A 89 5.59 -12.04 -19.98
C SER A 89 4.88 -13.40 -19.88
N GLY A 90 4.41 -13.83 -18.70
CA GLY A 90 3.91 -15.16 -18.34
C GLY A 90 2.65 -15.70 -19.04
N GLY A 91 2.48 -15.49 -20.35
CA GLY A 91 1.46 -16.15 -21.18
C GLY A 91 0.03 -15.57 -21.08
N PHE A 92 -0.18 -14.50 -20.30
CA PHE A 92 -1.51 -13.89 -20.14
C PHE A 92 -1.98 -13.16 -21.41
N ARG A 93 -3.25 -13.37 -21.79
CA ARG A 93 -3.88 -12.67 -22.92
C ARG A 93 -4.46 -11.31 -22.50
N ALA A 94 -4.42 -10.34 -23.41
CA ALA A 94 -4.99 -9.02 -23.17
C ALA A 94 -6.51 -9.16 -23.01
N PRO A 95 -7.14 -8.50 -22.03
CA PRO A 95 -8.58 -8.53 -21.88
C PRO A 95 -9.28 -7.79 -23.02
N ASP A 96 -10.44 -8.31 -23.44
CA ASP A 96 -11.23 -7.70 -24.50
C ASP A 96 -12.01 -6.46 -23.98
N PRO A 97 -12.33 -5.47 -24.83
CA PRO A 97 -13.11 -4.28 -24.45
C PRO A 97 -14.43 -4.56 -23.69
N PRO A 98 -15.20 -5.62 -24.00
CA PRO A 98 -16.39 -6.00 -23.21
C PRO A 98 -16.04 -6.47 -21.79
N GLN A 99 -14.92 -7.17 -21.62
CA GLN A 99 -14.46 -7.64 -20.31
C GLN A 99 -14.02 -6.48 -19.42
N LEU A 100 -13.32 -5.49 -19.99
CA LEU A 100 -12.99 -4.24 -19.29
C LEU A 100 -14.24 -3.45 -18.90
N SER A 101 -15.24 -3.41 -19.78
CA SER A 101 -16.53 -2.75 -19.47
C SER A 101 -17.29 -3.46 -18.35
N ARG A 102 -17.23 -4.80 -18.31
CA ARG A 102 -17.80 -5.60 -17.22
C ARG A 102 -17.05 -5.35 -15.90
N LEU A 103 -15.72 -5.32 -15.94
CA LEU A 103 -14.88 -5.02 -14.77
C LEU A 103 -15.21 -3.66 -14.17
N ARG A 104 -15.34 -2.63 -15.02
CA ARG A 104 -15.76 -1.28 -14.59
C ARG A 104 -17.11 -1.30 -13.87
N LYS A 105 -18.11 -1.98 -14.42
CA LYS A 105 -19.43 -2.12 -13.78
C LYS A 105 -19.35 -2.82 -12.42
N MET A 106 -18.51 -3.84 -12.29
CA MET A 106 -18.32 -4.57 -11.03
C MET A 106 -17.71 -3.68 -9.94
N ILE A 107 -16.78 -2.81 -10.33
CA ILE A 107 -16.17 -1.80 -9.44
C ILE A 107 -17.20 -0.75 -9.03
N GLU A 108 -18.00 -0.23 -9.98
CA GLU A 108 -19.08 0.71 -9.68
C GLU A 108 -20.15 0.10 -8.76
N SER A 109 -20.34 -1.22 -8.79
CA SER A 109 -21.21 -1.96 -7.87
C SER A 109 -20.56 -2.38 -6.54
N SER A 110 -19.33 -1.93 -6.25
CA SER A 110 -18.57 -2.21 -5.01
C SER A 110 -18.30 -3.70 -4.73
N ASN A 111 -18.23 -4.54 -5.77
CA ASN A 111 -17.93 -5.97 -5.61
C ASN A 111 -16.41 -6.24 -5.66
N PHE A 112 -15.71 -5.80 -4.60
CA PHE A 112 -14.24 -5.79 -4.56
C PHE A 112 -13.59 -7.19 -4.57
N GLU A 113 -14.24 -8.19 -3.98
CA GLU A 113 -13.68 -9.55 -3.91
C GLU A 113 -13.66 -10.20 -5.31
N GLU A 114 -14.75 -10.12 -6.06
CA GLU A 114 -14.78 -10.63 -7.44
C GLU A 114 -13.80 -9.88 -8.35
N VAL A 115 -13.67 -8.56 -8.19
CA VAL A 115 -12.69 -7.76 -8.93
C VAL A 115 -11.27 -8.24 -8.66
N LYS A 116 -10.94 -8.50 -7.39
CA LYS A 116 -9.62 -9.03 -7.00
C LYS A 116 -9.37 -10.41 -7.61
N GLN A 117 -10.35 -11.31 -7.59
CA GLN A 117 -10.23 -12.64 -8.20
C GLN A 117 -10.01 -12.56 -9.72
N ILE A 118 -10.72 -11.66 -10.41
CA ILE A 118 -10.55 -11.47 -11.86
C ILE A 118 -9.17 -10.91 -12.18
N ILE A 119 -8.67 -9.96 -11.40
CA ILE A 119 -7.33 -9.38 -11.55
C ILE A 119 -6.25 -10.44 -11.29
N LEU A 120 -6.41 -11.27 -10.25
CA LEU A 120 -5.46 -12.35 -9.95
C LEU A 120 -5.49 -13.45 -11.01
N SER A 121 -6.65 -13.72 -11.60
CA SER A 121 -6.78 -14.70 -12.70
C SER A 121 -6.12 -14.22 -14.01
N ASN A 122 -6.13 -12.90 -14.26
CA ASN A 122 -5.45 -12.30 -15.40
C ASN A 122 -4.90 -10.91 -15.01
N PRO A 123 -3.60 -10.81 -14.67
CA PRO A 123 -2.98 -9.56 -14.26
C PRO A 123 -3.00 -8.47 -15.35
N ARG A 124 -3.31 -8.83 -16.60
CA ARG A 124 -3.42 -7.86 -17.71
C ARG A 124 -4.68 -6.99 -17.66
N PHE A 125 -5.59 -7.24 -16.73
CA PHE A 125 -6.67 -6.29 -16.42
C PHE A 125 -6.15 -4.99 -15.80
N LEU A 126 -4.99 -5.03 -15.13
CA LEU A 126 -4.30 -3.85 -14.60
C LEU A 126 -3.22 -3.34 -15.55
N VAL A 127 -2.39 -4.24 -16.08
CA VAL A 127 -1.22 -3.87 -16.89
C VAL A 127 -1.46 -4.24 -18.36
N SER A 128 -1.48 -3.25 -19.26
CA SER A 128 -1.57 -3.56 -20.70
C SER A 128 -0.24 -4.10 -21.25
N CYS A 129 -0.21 -4.52 -22.52
CA CYS A 129 1.08 -4.75 -23.19
C CYS A 129 1.89 -3.43 -23.19
N GLY A 130 3.15 -3.49 -22.76
CA GLY A 130 4.04 -2.33 -22.66
C GLY A 130 4.06 -1.63 -21.29
N ASP A 131 3.68 -2.32 -20.20
CA ASP A 131 3.73 -1.79 -18.83
C ASP A 131 3.00 -0.44 -18.65
N THR A 132 1.86 -0.27 -19.34
CA THR A 132 1.03 0.93 -19.18
C THR A 132 -0.22 0.64 -18.33
N PRO A 133 -0.56 1.56 -17.40
CA PRO A 133 -1.67 1.37 -16.49
C PRO A 133 -3.01 1.42 -17.23
N VAL A 134 -3.88 0.45 -16.96
CA VAL A 134 -5.30 0.55 -17.31
C VAL A 134 -5.99 1.36 -16.21
N ILE A 135 -6.59 2.50 -16.58
CA ILE A 135 -7.18 3.48 -15.65
C ILE A 135 -8.27 2.79 -14.82
N LEU A 136 -7.92 2.44 -13.59
CA LEU A 136 -8.78 1.86 -12.57
C LEU A 136 -8.60 2.73 -11.33
N MET A 137 -9.62 3.54 -11.05
CA MET A 137 -9.70 4.28 -9.80
C MET A 137 -10.36 3.37 -8.77
N GLU A 138 -9.70 3.25 -7.62
CA GLU A 138 -10.09 2.48 -6.43
C GLU A 138 -9.67 1.00 -6.42
N GLY A 139 -8.71 0.65 -5.54
CA GLY A 139 -8.54 -0.71 -5.03
C GLY A 139 -7.22 -1.47 -5.32
N PRO A 140 -6.59 -1.40 -6.51
CA PRO A 140 -5.55 -2.38 -6.86
C PRO A 140 -4.10 -1.96 -6.57
N LEU A 141 -3.84 -0.78 -5.98
CA LEU A 141 -2.47 -0.31 -5.74
C LEU A 141 -1.66 -1.25 -4.84
N ASP A 142 -2.30 -1.84 -3.82
CA ASP A 142 -1.62 -2.81 -2.94
C ASP A 142 -1.29 -4.12 -3.67
N THR A 143 -2.11 -4.50 -4.65
CA THR A 143 -1.83 -5.67 -5.51
C THR A 143 -0.65 -5.40 -6.44
N ILE A 144 -0.49 -4.16 -6.92
CA ILE A 144 0.65 -3.75 -7.76
C ILE A 144 1.95 -3.68 -6.96
N LYS A 145 1.87 -3.30 -5.68
CA LYS A 145 3.03 -3.26 -4.78
C LYS A 145 3.55 -4.64 -4.40
N ASP A 146 2.72 -5.69 -4.46
CA ASP A 146 3.14 -7.04 -4.13
C ASP A 146 4.14 -7.57 -5.19
N PRO A 147 5.40 -7.88 -4.81
CA PRO A 147 6.37 -8.44 -5.74
C PRO A 147 5.92 -9.78 -6.36
N SER A 148 5.02 -10.50 -5.70
CA SER A 148 4.46 -11.77 -6.20
C SER A 148 3.58 -11.55 -7.44
N PHE A 149 2.85 -10.43 -7.49
CA PHE A 149 2.05 -10.04 -8.65
C PHE A 149 2.93 -9.78 -9.87
N MET A 150 4.06 -9.09 -9.69
CA MET A 150 4.99 -8.83 -10.80
C MET A 150 5.73 -10.08 -11.25
N ARG A 151 6.11 -10.97 -10.34
CA ARG A 151 6.69 -12.28 -10.69
C ARG A 151 5.72 -13.15 -11.48
N MET A 152 4.42 -13.02 -11.26
CA MET A 152 3.41 -13.70 -12.09
C MET A 152 3.41 -13.17 -13.52
N LEU A 153 3.58 -11.85 -13.72
CA LEU A 153 3.70 -11.26 -15.05
C LEU A 153 5.07 -11.55 -15.68
N TYR A 154 6.15 -11.49 -14.93
CA TYR A 154 7.53 -11.61 -15.39
C TYR A 154 8.31 -12.58 -14.49
N PRO A 155 8.19 -13.90 -14.70
CA PRO A 155 8.78 -14.91 -13.82
C PRO A 155 10.31 -15.01 -13.91
N VAL A 156 10.93 -14.39 -14.92
CA VAL A 156 12.38 -14.44 -15.18
C VAL A 156 13.13 -13.26 -14.56
N ASP A 157 12.41 -12.23 -14.09
CA ASP A 157 13.04 -11.02 -13.56
C ASP A 157 13.74 -11.26 -12.22
N ASP A 158 14.87 -10.59 -12.01
CA ASP A 158 15.53 -10.49 -10.72
C ASP A 158 14.77 -9.55 -9.76
N GLU A 159 15.06 -9.64 -8.47
CA GLU A 159 14.37 -8.86 -7.43
C GLU A 159 14.55 -7.34 -7.61
N ILE A 160 15.71 -6.90 -8.10
CA ILE A 160 16.00 -5.48 -8.33
C ILE A 160 15.18 -4.97 -9.53
N THR A 161 15.19 -5.69 -10.65
CA THR A 161 14.38 -5.35 -11.83
C THR A 161 12.88 -5.39 -11.53
N THR A 162 12.43 -6.37 -10.75
CA THR A 162 11.04 -6.47 -10.28
C THR A 162 10.64 -5.21 -9.52
N ASN A 163 11.43 -4.80 -8.53
CA ASN A 163 11.16 -3.58 -7.75
C ASN A 163 11.22 -2.31 -8.61
N ASN A 164 12.15 -2.22 -9.56
CA ASN A 164 12.21 -1.11 -10.50
C ASN A 164 10.96 -1.02 -11.38
N ARG A 165 10.45 -2.17 -11.86
CA ARG A 165 9.19 -2.23 -12.63
C ARG A 165 7.98 -1.85 -11.78
N ILE A 166 7.92 -2.29 -10.51
CA ILE A 166 6.88 -1.87 -9.56
C ILE A 166 6.89 -0.35 -9.42
N ASN A 167 8.05 0.24 -9.14
CA ASN A 167 8.18 1.69 -8.95
C ASN A 167 7.79 2.46 -10.22
N GLN A 168 8.23 2.02 -11.40
CA GLN A 168 7.86 2.65 -12.66
C GLN A 168 6.36 2.53 -12.96
N LEU A 169 5.75 1.38 -12.69
CA LEU A 169 4.33 1.19 -12.92
C LEU A 169 3.49 2.03 -11.93
N LEU A 170 3.89 2.07 -10.66
CA LEU A 170 3.26 2.92 -9.65
C LEU A 170 3.37 4.39 -10.03
N ASP A 171 4.54 4.86 -10.46
CA ASP A 171 4.73 6.23 -10.93
C ASP A 171 3.78 6.55 -12.09
N LYS A 172 3.64 5.64 -13.07
CA LYS A 172 2.65 5.82 -14.15
C LYS A 172 1.21 5.87 -13.61
N TYR A 173 0.83 5.05 -12.65
CA TYR A 173 -0.52 5.07 -12.08
C TYR A 173 -0.82 6.36 -11.30
N LEU A 174 0.19 6.93 -10.64
CA LEU A 174 0.03 8.04 -9.70
C LEU A 174 0.24 9.41 -10.35
N ASN A 175 1.18 9.50 -11.30
CA ASN A 175 1.66 10.77 -11.84
C ASN A 175 1.38 10.98 -13.33
N THR A 176 0.85 9.99 -14.07
CA THR A 176 0.53 10.19 -15.50
C THR A 176 -0.62 11.18 -15.66
N PRO A 177 -0.39 12.34 -16.31
CA PRO A 177 -1.46 13.31 -16.53
C PRO A 177 -2.38 12.88 -17.69
N ASP A 178 -3.64 13.28 -17.61
CA ASP A 178 -4.58 13.11 -18.71
C ASP A 178 -4.20 13.95 -19.94
N LYS A 179 -4.44 13.43 -21.15
CA LYS A 179 -4.09 14.08 -22.41
C LYS A 179 -4.89 15.35 -22.68
N ALA A 180 -6.10 15.50 -22.13
CA ALA A 180 -6.96 16.65 -22.43
C ALA A 180 -6.59 17.87 -21.58
N ALA A 181 -6.53 17.71 -20.27
CA ALA A 181 -6.33 18.82 -19.32
C ALA A 181 -4.94 18.85 -18.67
N ASN A 182 -4.10 17.83 -18.89
CA ASN A 182 -2.90 17.58 -18.12
C ASN A 182 -3.17 17.44 -16.61
N ASP A 183 -4.38 17.00 -16.25
CA ASP A 183 -4.79 16.75 -14.86
C ASP A 183 -4.20 15.39 -14.43
N THR A 184 -3.41 15.37 -13.35
CA THR A 184 -2.96 14.11 -12.72
C THR A 184 -4.11 13.44 -11.95
N PRO A 185 -4.00 12.16 -11.57
CA PRO A 185 -4.96 11.50 -10.68
C PRO A 185 -5.29 12.32 -9.42
N LEU A 186 -4.28 12.97 -8.83
CA LEU A 186 -4.45 13.86 -7.69
C LEU A 186 -5.23 15.14 -8.02
N HIS A 187 -5.07 15.71 -9.22
CA HIS A 187 -5.93 16.80 -9.69
C HIS A 187 -7.38 16.34 -9.79
N PHE A 188 -7.65 15.17 -10.37
CA PHE A 188 -9.00 14.64 -10.48
C PHE A 188 -9.66 14.41 -9.12
N ALA A 189 -8.97 13.71 -8.22
CA ALA A 189 -9.49 13.46 -6.86
C ALA A 189 -9.81 14.77 -6.12
N SER A 190 -8.93 15.77 -6.23
CA SER A 190 -9.13 17.08 -5.62
C SER A 190 -10.29 17.86 -6.26
N LYS A 191 -10.38 17.85 -7.59
CA LYS A 191 -11.40 18.56 -8.39
C LYS A 191 -12.82 18.06 -8.18
N PHE A 192 -12.96 16.76 -7.90
CA PHE A 192 -14.24 16.11 -7.60
C PHE A 192 -14.55 16.01 -6.10
N GLY A 193 -13.65 16.48 -5.23
CA GLY A 193 -13.88 16.53 -3.79
C GLY A 193 -13.85 15.15 -3.10
N SER A 194 -13.19 14.15 -3.71
CA SER A 194 -13.11 12.79 -3.18
C SER A 194 -12.06 12.69 -2.07
N THR A 195 -12.47 12.90 -0.82
CA THR A 195 -11.59 12.90 0.36
C THR A 195 -10.77 11.61 0.51
N GLU A 196 -11.42 10.45 0.37
CA GLU A 196 -10.75 9.15 0.52
C GLU A 196 -9.72 8.90 -0.59
N CYS A 197 -10.05 9.24 -1.84
CA CYS A 197 -9.10 9.16 -2.95
C CYS A 197 -7.89 10.07 -2.72
N VAL A 198 -8.11 11.31 -2.28
CA VAL A 198 -7.00 12.23 -1.97
C VAL A 198 -6.13 11.70 -0.84
N LYS A 199 -6.73 11.14 0.22
CA LYS A 199 -6.01 10.54 1.34
C LYS A 199 -5.15 9.35 0.90
N ILE A 200 -5.67 8.48 0.04
CA ILE A 200 -4.92 7.34 -0.52
C ILE A 200 -3.80 7.84 -1.43
N LEU A 201 -4.06 8.79 -2.32
CA LEU A 201 -3.03 9.30 -3.24
C LEU A 201 -1.91 10.03 -2.49
N LEU A 202 -2.23 10.86 -1.49
CA LEU A 202 -1.22 11.55 -0.68
C LEU A 202 -0.44 10.63 0.25
N SER A 203 -0.95 9.44 0.58
CA SER A 203 -0.17 8.42 1.29
C SER A 203 0.83 7.69 0.39
N GLN A 204 0.77 7.93 -0.92
CA GLN A 204 1.74 7.44 -1.90
C GLN A 204 2.70 8.57 -2.31
N ASN A 205 3.79 8.22 -3.00
CA ASN A 205 4.77 9.16 -3.55
C ASN A 205 4.22 9.93 -4.78
N CYS A 206 3.03 10.53 -4.67
CA CYS A 206 2.46 11.40 -5.69
C CYS A 206 3.14 12.76 -5.69
N ASP A 207 3.38 13.33 -6.88
CA ASP A 207 3.85 14.71 -6.98
C ASP A 207 2.69 15.70 -6.80
N VAL A 208 2.71 16.39 -5.65
CA VAL A 208 1.71 17.40 -5.27
C VAL A 208 1.94 18.76 -5.91
N ASN A 209 3.08 18.98 -6.56
CA ASN A 209 3.49 20.26 -7.13
C ASN A 209 3.26 20.38 -8.63
N VAL A 210 2.86 19.29 -9.30
CA VAL A 210 2.54 19.28 -10.73
C VAL A 210 1.47 20.31 -11.03
N VAL A 211 1.61 21.00 -12.16
CA VAL A 211 0.60 21.93 -12.67
C VAL A 211 -0.10 21.35 -13.89
N ASN A 212 -1.42 21.54 -13.95
CA ASN A 212 -2.19 21.18 -15.13
C ASN A 212 -2.04 22.21 -16.26
N LYS A 213 -2.77 22.03 -17.38
CA LYS A 213 -2.73 22.95 -18.54
C LYS A 213 -3.18 24.37 -18.19
N MET A 214 -3.94 24.54 -17.11
CA MET A 214 -4.40 25.84 -16.61
C MET A 214 -3.38 26.49 -15.65
N GLY A 215 -2.22 25.87 -15.43
CA GLY A 215 -1.20 26.34 -14.49
C GLY A 215 -1.58 26.18 -13.02
N LYS A 216 -2.62 25.40 -12.71
CA LYS A 216 -3.10 25.18 -11.34
C LYS A 216 -2.50 23.91 -10.76
N LYS A 217 -2.19 23.93 -9.46
CA LYS A 217 -1.81 22.74 -8.67
C LYS A 217 -3.03 21.96 -8.18
N PRO A 218 -2.88 20.68 -7.76
CA PRO A 218 -4.00 19.89 -7.21
C PRO A 218 -4.72 20.58 -6.05
N ARG A 219 -3.97 21.23 -5.15
CA ARG A 219 -4.52 21.98 -4.01
C ARG A 219 -5.36 23.20 -4.42
N GLU A 220 -5.17 23.73 -5.63
CA GLU A 220 -5.85 24.94 -6.12
C GLU A 220 -7.15 24.60 -6.87
N VAL A 221 -7.31 23.35 -7.29
CA VAL A 221 -8.52 22.87 -7.98
C VAL A 221 -9.50 22.16 -7.04
N ILE A 222 -9.28 22.20 -5.72
CA ILE A 222 -10.13 21.51 -4.72
C ILE A 222 -11.60 21.92 -4.90
N CYS A 223 -12.47 20.91 -5.05
CA CYS A 223 -13.92 21.05 -5.21
C CYS A 223 -14.36 22.02 -6.33
N GLU A 224 -13.56 22.20 -7.39
CA GLU A 224 -13.91 23.11 -8.51
C GLU A 224 -15.10 22.60 -9.34
N ARG A 225 -15.32 21.28 -9.40
CA ARG A 225 -16.47 20.69 -10.12
C ARG A 225 -17.54 20.11 -9.20
N LYS A 226 -17.13 19.41 -8.14
CA LYS A 226 -18.02 18.72 -7.22
C LYS A 226 -17.38 18.72 -5.84
N GLY A 227 -18.16 18.97 -4.80
CA GLY A 227 -17.73 18.84 -3.41
C GLY A 227 -18.46 19.78 -2.45
N ASP A 228 -18.49 19.39 -1.19
CA ASP A 228 -19.09 20.15 -0.09
C ASP A 228 -18.05 21.03 0.61
N ASN A 229 -18.50 21.99 1.43
CA ASN A 229 -17.60 22.82 2.24
C ASN A 229 -16.75 21.96 3.20
N GLU A 230 -17.34 20.91 3.76
CA GLU A 230 -16.64 19.93 4.61
C GLU A 230 -15.54 19.19 3.83
N SER A 231 -15.86 18.65 2.65
CA SER A 231 -14.86 17.99 1.79
C SER A 231 -13.74 18.94 1.38
N ARG A 232 -14.08 20.20 1.08
CA ARG A 232 -13.09 21.24 0.76
C ARG A 232 -12.12 21.46 1.93
N TYR A 233 -12.65 21.62 3.14
CA TYR A 233 -11.84 21.82 4.35
C TYR A 233 -10.99 20.59 4.67
N CYS A 234 -11.58 19.39 4.62
CA CYS A 234 -10.87 18.13 4.82
C CYS A 234 -9.72 17.96 3.81
N ILE A 235 -9.97 18.18 2.52
CA ILE A 235 -8.93 18.05 1.48
C ILE A 235 -7.85 19.12 1.65
N GLN A 236 -8.22 20.37 1.96
CA GLN A 236 -7.23 21.42 2.26
C GLN A 236 -6.32 21.03 3.43
N ASN A 237 -6.88 20.43 4.49
CA ASN A 237 -6.11 19.93 5.63
C ASN A 237 -5.24 18.72 5.28
N LEU A 238 -5.64 17.89 4.31
CA LEU A 238 -4.81 16.79 3.81
C LEU A 238 -3.60 17.31 3.00
N PHE A 239 -3.76 18.40 2.24
CA PHE A 239 -2.68 19.05 1.51
C PHE A 239 -1.72 19.86 2.39
N GLN A 240 -2.11 20.22 3.60
CA GLN A 240 -1.18 20.79 4.56
C GLN A 240 -0.18 19.69 4.94
N ALA A 241 1.08 19.91 4.55
CA ALA A 241 2.16 18.99 4.85
C ALA A 241 2.18 18.67 6.35
N ARG A 242 2.08 17.38 6.66
CA ARG A 242 2.10 16.84 8.02
C ARG A 242 3.56 16.61 8.39
N TYR A 243 4.10 17.54 9.15
CA TYR A 243 5.42 17.41 9.71
C TYR A 243 5.35 16.62 11.01
N TYR A 244 6.39 15.84 11.23
CA TYR A 244 6.68 15.09 12.43
C TYR A 244 8.02 15.57 12.96
N VAL A 245 8.15 15.65 14.28
CA VAL A 245 9.43 15.95 14.94
C VAL A 245 9.82 14.73 15.76
N PRO A 246 10.77 13.91 15.26
CA PRO A 246 11.28 12.75 15.99
C PRO A 246 12.23 13.15 17.11
N LEU A 247 12.23 12.36 18.18
CA LEU A 247 13.23 12.35 19.24
C LEU A 247 14.00 11.03 19.19
N PHE A 248 15.31 11.16 19.10
CA PHE A 248 16.27 10.07 19.10
C PHE A 248 16.98 10.01 20.44
N ARG A 249 17.38 8.80 20.85
CA ARG A 249 18.20 8.62 22.05
C ARG A 249 19.47 7.85 21.71
N ASN A 250 20.61 8.48 21.94
CA ASN A 250 21.92 7.90 21.75
C ASN A 250 22.63 7.73 23.11
N ALA A 251 23.76 7.02 23.13
CA ALA A 251 24.57 6.81 24.34
C ALA A 251 24.97 8.13 25.04
N ASN A 252 25.03 9.23 24.28
CA ASN A 252 25.47 10.54 24.77
C ASN A 252 24.30 11.46 25.18
N GLY A 253 23.03 11.01 25.07
CA GLY A 253 21.85 11.81 25.43
C GLY A 253 20.73 11.80 24.39
N VAL A 254 19.77 12.71 24.55
CA VAL A 254 18.61 12.87 23.66
C VAL A 254 18.95 13.84 22.52
N CYS A 255 18.70 13.43 21.28
CA CYS A 255 18.85 14.25 20.08
C CYS A 255 17.48 14.54 19.47
N ILE A 256 17.20 15.81 19.16
CA ILE A 256 15.95 16.21 18.51
C ILE A 256 16.17 16.20 17.01
N GLY A 257 15.37 15.43 16.29
CA GLY A 257 15.37 15.36 14.84
C GLY A 257 14.81 16.62 14.19
N THR A 258 15.30 16.95 13.02
CA THR A 258 14.69 18.02 12.20
C THR A 258 13.28 17.63 11.78
N PRO A 259 12.35 18.59 11.64
CA PRO A 259 11.01 18.33 11.12
C PRO A 259 11.03 17.54 9.81
N CYS A 260 10.32 16.41 9.76
CA CYS A 260 10.25 15.52 8.61
C CYS A 260 8.79 15.32 8.17
N THR A 261 8.56 15.09 6.88
CA THR A 261 7.21 14.88 6.34
C THR A 261 6.73 13.43 6.44
N GLU A 262 7.67 12.50 6.59
CA GLU A 262 7.38 11.08 6.77
C GLU A 262 7.26 10.74 8.26
N VAL A 263 6.39 9.79 8.59
CA VAL A 263 6.30 9.27 9.96
C VAL A 263 7.61 8.53 10.26
N PRO A 264 8.33 8.90 11.34
CA PRO A 264 9.57 8.23 11.70
C PRO A 264 9.30 6.80 12.17
N HIS A 265 9.83 5.80 11.44
CA HIS A 265 9.67 4.37 11.74
C HIS A 265 10.99 3.67 12.12
N ASP A 266 12.07 4.42 12.32
CA ASP A 266 13.38 3.86 12.65
C ASP A 266 13.46 3.41 14.13
N ASP A 267 14.10 2.27 14.42
CA ASP A 267 14.25 1.70 15.77
C ASP A 267 14.99 2.64 16.76
N THR A 268 15.72 3.60 16.18
CA THR A 268 16.42 4.66 16.88
C THR A 268 15.46 5.74 17.42
N VAL A 269 14.27 5.88 16.86
CA VAL A 269 13.24 6.84 17.27
C VAL A 269 12.57 6.36 18.54
N LYS A 270 12.68 7.15 19.62
CA LYS A 270 12.05 6.83 20.91
C LYS A 270 10.71 7.52 21.09
N ALA A 271 10.51 8.67 20.46
CA ALA A 271 9.22 9.34 20.42
C ALA A 271 9.13 10.23 19.18
N PHE A 272 7.93 10.61 18.78
CA PHE A 272 7.72 11.65 17.79
C PHE A 272 6.45 12.44 18.08
N ALA A 273 6.47 13.73 17.74
CA ALA A 273 5.31 14.60 17.77
C ALA A 273 4.79 14.81 16.35
N GLY A 274 3.48 14.77 16.15
CA GLY A 274 2.84 15.03 14.85
C GLY A 274 1.59 14.17 14.66
N PRO A 275 0.79 14.42 13.61
CA PRO A 275 1.05 15.34 12.51
C PRO A 275 0.80 16.82 12.86
N MET A 276 1.66 17.73 12.39
CA MET A 276 1.49 19.19 12.54
C MET A 276 1.90 19.96 11.28
N SER A 277 1.65 21.27 11.21
CA SER A 277 2.06 22.09 10.05
C SER A 277 3.56 22.43 10.11
N SER A 278 4.15 22.84 8.98
CA SER A 278 5.58 23.23 8.88
C SER A 278 5.97 24.26 9.94
N VAL A 279 5.14 25.29 10.11
CA VAL A 279 5.40 26.40 11.03
C VAL A 279 5.39 25.92 12.48
N VAL A 280 4.40 25.10 12.84
CA VAL A 280 4.28 24.55 14.19
C VAL A 280 5.41 23.56 14.49
N ALA A 281 5.84 22.77 13.50
CA ALA A 281 6.96 21.85 13.65
C ALA A 281 8.30 22.57 13.85
N GLU A 282 8.55 23.65 13.10
CA GLU A 282 9.74 24.48 13.29
C GLU A 282 9.73 25.18 14.65
N GLU A 283 8.60 25.72 15.09
CA GLU A 283 8.46 26.32 16.41
C GLU A 283 8.71 25.28 17.52
N PHE A 284 8.09 24.10 17.41
CA PHE A 284 8.29 22.99 18.34
C PHE A 284 9.75 22.53 18.40
N TYR A 285 10.39 22.36 17.24
CA TYR A 285 11.80 21.98 17.12
C TYR A 285 12.73 23.01 17.78
N ASN A 286 12.53 24.30 17.49
CA ASN A 286 13.35 25.38 18.05
C ASN A 286 13.18 25.49 19.58
N ASN A 287 11.95 25.35 20.08
CA ASN A 287 11.64 25.36 21.50
C ASN A 287 12.35 24.21 22.25
N LEU A 288 12.36 23.00 21.68
CA LEU A 288 13.01 21.85 22.32
C LEU A 288 14.54 21.92 22.24
N ARG A 289 15.09 22.40 21.11
CA ARG A 289 16.54 22.45 20.83
C ARG A 289 17.26 23.56 21.58
N SER A 290 16.63 24.71 21.78
CA SER A 290 17.25 25.87 22.41
C SER A 290 16.39 26.42 23.54
N PRO A 291 16.39 25.75 24.72
CA PRO A 291 15.57 26.16 25.86
C PRO A 291 16.02 27.49 26.47
N ALA A 292 17.29 27.87 26.28
CA ALA A 292 17.95 28.96 27.00
C ALA A 292 17.30 30.36 26.82
N THR A 293 16.51 30.57 25.76
CA THR A 293 15.85 31.87 25.51
C THR A 293 14.42 31.96 26.07
N ARG A 294 13.82 30.84 26.53
CA ARG A 294 12.41 30.79 26.96
C ARG A 294 12.07 29.79 28.08
N ALA A 295 12.99 28.95 28.52
CA ALA A 295 12.69 27.87 29.44
C ALA A 295 12.38 28.40 30.85
N ASN A 296 11.19 28.07 31.34
CA ASN A 296 10.80 28.32 32.71
C ASN A 296 11.67 27.47 33.66
N ARG A 297 11.89 27.95 34.89
CA ARG A 297 12.67 27.24 35.93
C ARG A 297 12.17 25.80 36.17
N GLU A 298 10.86 25.60 35.99
CA GLU A 298 10.19 24.29 36.08
C GLU A 298 10.51 23.37 34.89
N GLU A 299 10.64 23.91 33.68
CA GLU A 299 11.04 23.13 32.51
C GLU A 299 12.47 22.62 32.68
N LEU A 300 13.37 23.50 33.14
CA LEU A 300 14.76 23.11 33.43
C LEU A 300 14.85 22.08 34.55
N SER A 301 14.03 22.20 35.61
CA SER A 301 14.01 21.21 36.69
C SER A 301 13.51 19.84 36.22
N ILE A 302 12.52 19.78 35.31
CA ILE A 302 12.04 18.52 34.72
C ILE A 302 13.13 17.89 33.84
N ARG A 303 13.88 18.68 33.04
CA ARG A 303 15.01 18.14 32.25
C ARG A 303 16.13 17.59 33.14
N LEU A 304 16.42 18.26 34.25
CA LEU A 304 17.53 17.91 35.14
C LEU A 304 17.17 16.77 36.11
N SER A 305 15.90 16.63 36.49
CA SER A 305 15.46 15.60 37.43
C SER A 305 15.40 14.21 36.81
N ASP A 306 15.08 14.09 35.52
CA ASP A 306 14.99 12.80 34.82
C ASP A 306 15.93 12.79 33.60
N CYS A 307 17.12 12.22 33.78
CA CYS A 307 18.08 12.04 32.69
C CYS A 307 17.57 11.09 31.59
N HIS A 308 16.57 10.25 31.91
CA HIS A 308 16.03 9.22 31.02
C HIS A 308 14.77 9.63 30.28
N LYS A 309 13.92 10.49 30.81
CA LYS A 309 12.67 10.91 30.13
C LYS A 309 12.35 12.39 30.28
N GLY A 310 13.27 13.21 30.78
CA GLY A 310 13.02 14.64 31.04
C GLY A 310 12.59 15.41 29.80
N VAL A 311 13.27 15.20 28.66
CA VAL A 311 12.96 15.88 27.39
C VAL A 311 11.62 15.39 26.81
N GLU A 312 11.37 14.09 26.87
CA GLU A 312 10.14 13.45 26.41
C GLU A 312 8.93 13.93 27.21
N ARG A 313 9.06 14.09 28.54
CA ARG A 313 7.99 14.64 29.40
C ARG A 313 7.62 16.07 29.01
N ILE A 314 8.61 16.91 28.70
CA ILE A 314 8.36 18.30 28.29
C ILE A 314 7.75 18.32 26.90
N ALA A 315 8.29 17.57 25.96
CA ALA A 315 7.74 17.44 24.62
C ALA A 315 6.28 16.97 24.66
N ARG A 316 5.95 15.98 25.50
CA ARG A 316 4.59 15.50 25.75
C ARG A 316 3.70 16.60 26.34
N SER A 317 4.20 17.37 27.31
CA SER A 317 3.46 18.50 27.89
C SER A 317 3.16 19.59 26.87
N ILE A 318 4.15 19.95 26.02
CA ILE A 318 3.97 20.92 24.94
C ILE A 318 2.95 20.40 23.93
N CYS A 319 3.02 19.12 23.54
CA CYS A 319 2.05 18.51 22.64
C CYS A 319 0.64 18.54 23.23
N LYS A 320 0.49 18.26 24.53
CA LYS A 320 -0.80 18.32 25.23
C LYS A 320 -1.40 19.72 25.22
N VAL A 321 -0.59 20.75 25.47
CA VAL A 321 -1.04 22.15 25.44
C VAL A 321 -1.39 22.60 24.02
N ALA A 322 -0.60 22.18 23.03
CA ALA A 322 -0.81 22.51 21.62
C ALA A 322 -1.85 21.62 20.92
N ASN A 323 -2.45 20.65 21.62
CA ASN A 323 -3.35 19.64 21.08
C ASN A 323 -2.77 18.88 19.86
N ILE A 324 -1.49 18.54 19.94
CA ILE A 324 -0.73 17.78 18.94
C ILE A 324 -0.63 16.33 19.39
N SER A 325 -0.76 15.38 18.46
CA SER A 325 -0.58 13.96 18.76
C SER A 325 0.88 13.63 19.06
N TRP A 326 1.07 12.75 20.04
CA TRP A 326 2.37 12.40 20.59
C TRP A 326 2.49 10.90 20.71
N ALA A 327 3.51 10.29 20.11
CA ALA A 327 3.69 8.83 20.15
C ALA A 327 5.06 8.45 20.73
N GLU A 328 5.07 7.51 21.68
CA GLU A 328 6.29 7.00 22.30
C GLU A 328 6.49 5.52 21.98
N TYR A 329 7.73 5.14 21.74
CA TYR A 329 8.10 3.75 21.59
C TYR A 329 8.09 3.03 22.95
N TRP A 330 7.29 1.97 23.04
CA TRP A 330 7.23 1.10 24.21
C TRP A 330 7.82 -0.27 23.87
N PRO A 331 9.02 -0.61 24.40
CA PRO A 331 9.68 -1.88 24.08
C PRO A 331 8.83 -3.12 24.35
N PHE A 332 7.99 -3.10 25.40
CA PHE A 332 7.12 -4.22 25.74
C PHE A 332 5.92 -4.36 24.79
N LEU A 333 5.50 -3.28 24.11
CA LEU A 333 4.46 -3.32 23.07
C LEU A 333 5.04 -3.48 21.66
N GLY A 334 6.34 -3.25 21.48
CA GLY A 334 7.01 -3.28 20.19
C GLY A 334 6.51 -2.22 19.19
N CYS A 335 5.86 -1.15 19.66
CA CYS A 335 5.30 -0.12 18.78
C CYS A 335 5.28 1.27 19.41
N ASN A 336 5.15 2.31 18.57
CA ASN A 336 5.00 3.70 18.97
C ASN A 336 3.53 4.04 19.24
N VAL A 337 3.19 4.38 20.47
CA VAL A 337 1.81 4.59 20.93
C VAL A 337 1.75 5.65 22.02
N ASP A 338 0.69 6.46 21.98
CA ASP A 338 0.29 7.31 23.10
C ASP A 338 -0.54 6.51 24.11
N LEU A 339 0.01 6.19 25.28
CA LEU A 339 -0.76 5.49 26.33
C LEU A 339 -1.85 6.36 26.98
N THR A 340 -1.85 7.67 26.73
CA THR A 340 -2.94 8.54 27.19
C THR A 340 -4.14 8.53 26.24
N SER A 341 -3.94 8.03 25.03
CA SER A 341 -5.02 7.86 24.04
C SER A 341 -5.85 6.61 24.33
N SER A 342 -7.12 6.63 23.92
CA SER A 342 -8.00 5.46 23.98
C SER A 342 -7.45 4.27 23.20
N GLU A 343 -6.85 4.50 22.03
CA GLU A 343 -6.21 3.45 21.23
C GLU A 343 -5.03 2.81 21.97
N GLY A 344 -4.22 3.62 22.65
CA GLY A 344 -3.08 3.12 23.39
C GLY A 344 -3.46 2.32 24.62
N LEU A 345 -4.51 2.72 25.34
CA LEU A 345 -5.07 1.96 26.45
C LEU A 345 -5.58 0.59 25.99
N ILE A 346 -6.24 0.51 24.83
CA ILE A 346 -6.70 -0.78 24.26
C ILE A 346 -5.50 -1.69 23.95
N LYS A 347 -4.43 -1.15 23.34
CA LYS A 347 -3.21 -1.92 23.05
C LYS A 347 -2.53 -2.41 24.33
N LEU A 348 -2.47 -1.56 25.35
CA LEU A 348 -1.94 -1.93 26.66
C LEU A 348 -2.77 -3.02 27.32
N GLU A 349 -4.09 -2.88 27.35
CA GLU A 349 -5.01 -3.86 27.91
C GLU A 349 -4.86 -5.22 27.22
N LYS A 350 -4.81 -5.24 25.88
CA LYS A 350 -4.57 -6.47 25.11
C LYS A 350 -3.24 -7.13 25.47
N HIS A 351 -2.18 -6.32 25.64
CA HIS A 351 -0.88 -6.84 26.08
C HIS A 351 -0.94 -7.43 27.49
N LEU A 352 -1.56 -6.72 28.44
CA LEU A 352 -1.73 -7.19 29.81
C LEU A 352 -2.55 -8.48 29.88
N GLN A 353 -3.62 -8.60 29.08
CA GLN A 353 -4.40 -9.83 28.95
C GLN A 353 -3.53 -10.99 28.45
N SER A 354 -2.73 -10.76 27.41
CA SER A 354 -1.80 -11.78 26.89
C SER A 354 -0.77 -12.21 27.92
N VAL A 355 -0.18 -11.25 28.65
CA VAL A 355 0.76 -11.52 29.73
C VAL A 355 0.09 -12.31 30.86
N HIS A 356 -1.13 -11.95 31.24
CA HIS A 356 -1.91 -12.66 32.25
C HIS A 356 -2.18 -14.11 31.83
N THR A 357 -2.62 -14.34 30.59
CA THR A 357 -2.81 -15.70 30.06
C THR A 357 -1.49 -16.48 30.06
N MET A 358 -0.38 -15.88 29.64
CA MET A 358 0.93 -16.55 29.68
C MET A 358 1.36 -16.91 31.10
N LEU A 359 1.15 -16.03 32.07
CA LEU A 359 1.49 -16.30 33.48
C LEU A 359 0.59 -17.37 34.08
N SER A 360 -0.71 -17.36 33.77
CA SER A 360 -1.65 -18.42 34.17
C SER A 360 -1.30 -19.78 33.55
N MET A 361 -0.88 -19.80 32.28
CA MET A 361 -0.40 -21.03 31.65
C MET A 361 0.90 -21.53 32.29
N LYS A 362 1.83 -20.64 32.64
CA LYS A 362 3.07 -21.02 33.35
C LYS A 362 2.79 -21.55 34.76
N SER A 363 1.86 -20.97 35.51
CA SER A 363 1.47 -21.50 36.82
C SER A 363 0.80 -22.87 36.69
N ASN A 364 -0.04 -23.06 35.67
CA ASN A 364 -0.69 -24.34 35.40
C ASN A 364 0.29 -25.40 34.91
N GLN A 365 1.29 -25.03 34.10
CA GLN A 365 2.35 -25.92 33.66
C GLN A 365 3.24 -26.34 34.84
N GLN A 366 3.61 -25.42 35.74
CA GLN A 366 4.34 -25.77 36.95
C GLN A 366 3.55 -26.70 37.87
N LEU A 367 2.23 -26.53 37.96
CA LEU A 367 1.33 -27.42 38.69
C LEU A 367 1.25 -28.81 38.02
N ALA A 368 1.18 -28.86 36.69
CA ALA A 368 1.20 -30.10 35.91
C ALA A 368 2.52 -30.84 36.07
N ASP A 369 3.67 -30.15 35.92
CA ASP A 369 5.00 -30.73 36.11
C ASP A 369 5.19 -31.24 37.56
N HIS A 370 4.62 -30.54 38.54
CA HIS A 370 4.62 -30.98 39.94
C HIS A 370 3.75 -32.21 40.16
N PHE A 371 2.60 -32.30 39.48
CA PHE A 371 1.69 -33.44 39.53
C PHE A 371 2.30 -34.66 38.84
N ASP A 372 2.94 -34.48 37.69
CA ASP A 372 3.66 -35.55 36.98
C ASP A 372 4.84 -36.06 37.80
N SER A 373 5.61 -35.17 38.44
CA SER A 373 6.68 -35.56 39.37
C SER A 373 6.14 -36.30 40.61
N PHE A 374 4.94 -35.93 41.08
CA PHE A 374 4.26 -36.63 42.16
C PHE A 374 3.78 -38.03 41.73
N CYS A 375 3.22 -38.15 40.53
CA CYS A 375 2.80 -39.42 39.93
C CYS A 375 4.00 -40.35 39.70
N GLU A 376 5.13 -39.87 39.20
CA GLU A 376 6.37 -40.67 39.08
C GLU A 376 6.87 -41.13 40.45
N LYS A 377 6.78 -40.29 41.49
CA LYS A 377 7.15 -40.70 42.86
C LYS A 377 6.20 -41.76 43.41
N LEU A 378 4.90 -41.68 43.09
CA LEU A 378 3.90 -42.68 43.45
C LEU A 378 4.13 -44.01 42.71
N GLU A 379 4.51 -43.99 41.43
CA GLU A 379 4.84 -45.21 40.68
C GLU A 379 6.10 -45.91 41.22
N ASN A 380 7.07 -45.12 41.72
CA ASN A 380 8.28 -45.66 42.36
C ASN A 380 8.00 -46.24 43.76
N LEU A 381 6.92 -45.83 44.41
CA LEU A 381 6.36 -46.51 45.58
C LEU A 381 5.54 -47.71 45.10
N LYS A 382 6.21 -48.82 44.77
CA LYS A 382 5.54 -50.10 44.47
C LYS A 382 4.66 -50.55 45.64
N LEU A 383 3.41 -50.09 45.67
CA LEU A 383 2.33 -50.61 46.51
C LEU A 383 1.73 -51.87 45.88
N SER A 384 2.58 -52.79 45.39
CA SER A 384 2.14 -54.10 44.89
C SER A 384 2.25 -55.22 45.93
N GLU A 385 2.63 -54.89 47.16
CA GLU A 385 2.55 -55.78 48.32
C GLU A 385 1.85 -55.06 49.47
N THR A 386 0.53 -54.90 49.37
CA THR A 386 -0.39 -55.09 50.50
C THR A 386 -1.80 -54.73 50.07
N LEU A 387 -2.76 -55.54 50.54
CA LEU A 387 -4.21 -55.37 50.46
C LEU A 387 -4.89 -55.99 49.22
N ASN A 388 -4.75 -57.32 49.12
CA ASN A 388 -5.93 -58.15 48.88
C ASN A 388 -6.97 -57.83 49.97
N LEU A 389 -8.08 -57.21 49.59
CA LEU A 389 -9.31 -57.20 50.38
C LEU A 389 -10.48 -57.02 49.42
N SER A 390 -10.76 -58.10 48.69
CA SER A 390 -12.09 -58.41 48.21
C SER A 390 -12.95 -58.77 49.42
N ASP A 391 -13.58 -57.78 50.02
CA ASP A 391 -14.84 -57.92 50.76
C ASP A 391 -15.25 -56.55 51.28
N MET A 392 -16.36 -56.03 50.77
CA MET A 392 -17.51 -55.57 51.55
C MET A 392 -18.39 -54.65 50.72
N SER A 393 -19.59 -55.16 50.52
CA SER A 393 -20.80 -54.59 49.96
C SER A 393 -21.14 -53.15 50.39
N GLU A 394 -21.83 -52.47 49.48
CA GLU A 394 -22.67 -51.31 49.71
C GLU A 394 -23.50 -51.42 51.01
N SER A 395 -23.30 -50.48 51.93
CA SER A 395 -24.40 -49.93 52.72
C SER A 395 -24.12 -48.47 53.10
N SER A 396 -25.13 -47.66 52.77
CA SER A 396 -25.46 -46.32 53.24
C SER A 396 -24.82 -45.86 54.56
N GLU A 397 -24.24 -44.66 54.55
CA GLU A 397 -24.65 -43.51 55.37
C GLU A 397 -23.57 -42.43 55.32
N SER A 398 -23.97 -41.22 54.93
CA SER A 398 -23.16 -40.00 55.03
C SER A 398 -23.11 -39.49 56.47
N PRO A 399 -21.94 -39.13 57.01
CA PRO A 399 -21.85 -38.11 58.04
C PRO A 399 -21.33 -36.80 57.43
N GLU A 400 -22.11 -35.74 57.60
CA GLU A 400 -21.68 -34.36 57.47
C GLU A 400 -20.45 -34.11 58.35
N ILE A 401 -19.36 -33.64 57.75
CA ILE A 401 -18.20 -33.15 58.51
C ILE A 401 -17.99 -31.68 58.13
N PHE A 402 -18.43 -30.81 59.02
CA PHE A 402 -18.10 -29.39 59.03
C PHE A 402 -16.68 -29.19 59.59
N PHE A 403 -15.87 -28.40 58.90
CA PHE A 403 -14.67 -27.79 59.46
C PHE A 403 -14.69 -26.27 59.23
N THR A 404 -14.80 -25.51 60.32
CA THR A 404 -14.28 -24.14 60.50
C THR A 404 -12.95 -24.26 61.27
N ALA A 405 -11.94 -23.41 61.22
CA ALA A 405 -11.58 -22.16 60.55
C ALA A 405 -10.01 -22.13 60.45
N PRO A 406 -9.30 -21.05 60.02
CA PRO A 406 -9.16 -19.89 60.89
C PRO A 406 -9.13 -18.52 60.17
N THR A 407 -9.39 -17.54 61.04
CA THR A 407 -9.18 -16.10 61.01
C THR A 407 -7.98 -15.62 60.18
N SER A 408 -8.16 -14.45 59.57
CA SER A 408 -7.14 -13.64 58.90
C SER A 408 -5.76 -13.71 59.56
N PRO A 409 -4.67 -13.88 58.81
CA PRO A 409 -3.35 -13.62 59.36
C PRO A 409 -3.19 -12.12 59.63
N GLU A 410 -2.85 -11.82 60.88
CA GLU A 410 -2.33 -10.54 61.34
C GLU A 410 -0.97 -10.24 60.69
N ILE A 411 -0.65 -8.96 60.64
CA ILE A 411 0.55 -8.38 60.06
C ILE A 411 1.74 -8.64 60.99
N ASP A 412 2.76 -9.36 60.50
CA ASP A 412 4.09 -9.37 61.10
C ASP A 412 4.97 -8.30 60.45
N THR A 413 5.11 -7.17 61.15
CA THR A 413 6.22 -6.23 60.95
C THR A 413 7.36 -6.61 61.90
N GLU A 414 8.56 -6.90 61.38
CA GLU A 414 9.83 -6.43 61.94
C GLU A 414 11.04 -6.90 61.09
N TYR A 415 11.73 -5.95 60.47
CA TYR A 415 13.19 -5.89 60.56
C TYR A 415 13.60 -4.44 60.88
N PHE A 416 14.31 -4.36 62.00
CA PHE A 416 14.99 -3.23 62.64
C PHE A 416 15.96 -2.49 61.69
N VAL A 417 15.99 -1.15 61.68
CA VAL A 417 16.86 -0.21 62.45
C VAL A 417 18.35 -0.24 62.05
N ASP A 418 18.77 0.88 61.43
CA ASP A 418 19.84 1.79 61.87
C ASP A 418 19.68 3.09 61.05
N GLY A 419 19.37 4.28 61.55
CA GLY A 419 19.11 4.84 62.88
C GLY A 419 18.84 6.34 62.66
N PHE A 420 17.81 6.88 63.34
CA PHE A 420 17.24 8.25 63.42
C PHE A 420 18.11 9.47 62.99
N VAL A 421 17.57 10.62 62.53
CA VAL A 421 16.63 11.54 63.22
C VAL A 421 16.00 12.55 62.21
N LEU A 422 14.66 12.50 62.11
CA LEU A 422 13.64 13.55 62.27
C LEU A 422 13.75 15.02 61.76
N LEU A 423 12.57 15.44 61.28
CA LEU A 423 11.88 16.75 61.33
C LEU A 423 11.97 17.70 60.13
N ILE A 424 10.84 17.80 59.42
CA ILE A 424 10.40 19.03 58.77
C ILE A 424 9.08 19.43 59.46
N PRO A 425 8.89 20.72 59.83
CA PRO A 425 7.66 21.21 60.45
C PRO A 425 6.41 21.07 59.58
#